data_AF-A0A836TX51-F1
#
_entry.id   AF-A0A836TX51-F1
#
_cell.length_a   1.000
_cell.length_b   1.000
_cell.length_c   1.000
_cell.angle_alpha   90.00
_cell.angle_beta   90.00
_cell.angle_gamma   90.00
#
_symmetry.space_group_name_H-M   'P 1'
#
loop_
_entity.id
_entity.type
_entity.pdbx_description
1 polymer ?
#
loop_
_entity_poly.entity_id
_entity_poly.type
_entity_poly.pdbx_seq_one_letter_code
_entity_poly.pdbx_strand_id
1 'polypeptide(L)'
;MIVVFDAIQGSARPASVLAGIAGGLKDDGVFLTKDIGASSKCRENLNHPIDTFRCTILVMHGVTASLTLDRSGVGMMWGEGAVSQMLAGAVLSSLEERRLPHDLQDACYVA
;
A
#
# COMPACT_ATOMS: atom_id res chain seq x y z
N MET A 1 9.27 7.02 15.50
CA MET A 1 9.31 6.35 14.19
C MET A 1 8.38 5.15 14.23
N ILE A 2 7.50 5.02 13.24
CA ILE A 2 6.65 3.84 13.05
C ILE A 2 7.00 3.25 11.68
N VAL A 3 7.17 1.93 11.62
CA VAL A 3 7.51 1.21 10.38
C VAL A 3 6.49 0.11 10.14
N VAL A 4 5.95 0.05 8.92
CA VAL A 4 4.98 -0.97 8.53
C VAL A 4 5.40 -1.58 7.19
N PHE A 5 5.48 -2.91 7.12
CA PHE A 5 5.83 -3.63 5.89
C PHE A 5 4.64 -4.46 5.44
N ASP A 6 4.13 -4.19 4.24
CA ASP A 6 3.11 -4.96 3.52
C ASP A 6 1.80 -5.24 4.27
N ALA A 7 1.53 -4.52 5.36
CA ALA A 7 0.38 -4.81 6.22
C ALA A 7 -0.84 -3.90 5.97
N ILE A 8 -0.63 -2.72 5.37
CA ILE A 8 -1.70 -1.71 5.23
C ILE A 8 -2.73 -2.16 4.19
N GLN A 9 -2.27 -2.57 3.01
CA GLN A 9 -3.09 -3.24 1.99
C GLN A 9 -3.84 -4.48 2.48
N GLY A 10 -3.30 -5.16 3.51
CA GLY A 10 -3.88 -6.35 4.11
C GLY A 10 -4.90 -6.06 5.20
N SER A 11 -5.07 -4.81 5.61
CA SER A 11 -6.03 -4.41 6.65
C SER A 11 -7.46 -4.38 6.12
N ALA A 12 -8.42 -4.77 6.96
CA ALA A 12 -9.83 -4.59 6.64
C ALA A 12 -10.25 -3.11 6.58
N ARG A 13 -9.52 -2.24 7.30
CA ARG A 13 -9.82 -0.81 7.44
C ARG A 13 -8.52 0.00 7.34
N PRO A 14 -7.90 0.10 6.15
CA PRO A 14 -6.59 0.77 5.97
C PRO A 14 -6.61 2.23 6.44
N ALA A 15 -7.72 2.95 6.22
CA ALA A 15 -7.87 4.34 6.70
C ALA A 15 -7.81 4.44 8.23
N SER A 16 -8.43 3.48 8.95
CA SER A 16 -8.38 3.45 10.41
C SER A 16 -6.98 3.12 10.94
N VAL A 17 -6.25 2.24 10.24
CA VAL A 17 -4.84 1.94 10.56
C VAL A 17 -3.98 3.20 10.40
N LEU A 18 -4.11 3.90 9.27
CA LEU A 18 -3.36 5.14 9.02
C LEU A 18 -3.69 6.25 10.02
N ALA A 19 -4.96 6.42 10.39
CA ALA A 19 -5.35 7.38 11.42
C ALA A 19 -4.75 7.04 12.79
N GLY A 20 -4.69 5.75 13.15
CA GLY A 20 -4.03 5.30 14.38
C GLY A 20 -2.52 5.53 14.36
N ILE A 21 -1.87 5.30 13.21
CA ILE A 21 -0.45 5.60 13.01
C ILE A 21 -0.19 7.10 13.16
N ALA A 22 -0.97 7.94 12.49
CA ALA A 22 -0.86 9.39 12.59
C ALA A 22 -1.03 9.89 14.04
N GLY A 23 -2.03 9.39 14.76
CA GLY A 23 -2.24 9.73 16.17
C GLY A 23 -1.19 9.17 17.14
N GLY A 24 -0.42 8.16 16.72
CA GLY A 24 0.67 7.57 17.50
C GLY A 24 2.05 8.19 17.22
N LEU A 25 2.18 8.99 16.17
CA LEU A 25 3.41 9.70 15.85
C LEU A 25 3.57 10.95 16.73
N LYS A 26 4.82 11.29 17.03
CA LYS A 26 5.18 12.61 17.57
C LYS A 26 5.18 13.63 16.45
N ASP A 27 5.18 14.92 16.79
CA ASP A 27 5.21 16.04 15.82
C ASP A 27 6.40 15.96 14.83
N ASP A 28 7.53 15.38 15.27
CA ASP A 28 8.75 15.13 14.47
C ASP A 28 8.93 13.65 14.09
N GLY A 29 7.87 12.85 14.25
CA GLY A 29 7.89 11.41 14.02
C GLY A 29 7.90 11.07 12.54
N VAL A 30 8.77 10.14 12.15
CA VAL A 30 8.80 9.58 10.80
C VAL A 30 7.94 8.31 10.70
N PHE A 31 7.16 8.23 9.65
CA PHE A 31 6.47 7.03 9.19
C PHE A 31 7.18 6.45 7.96
N LEU A 32 7.46 5.14 7.99
CA LEU A 32 8.05 4.42 6.88
C LEU A 32 7.16 3.24 6.53
N THR A 33 6.75 3.13 5.27
CA THR A 33 6.04 1.94 4.81
C THR A 33 6.54 1.44 3.47
N LYS A 34 6.53 0.12 3.29
CA LYS A 34 6.58 -0.50 1.97
C LYS A 34 5.24 -1.13 1.64
N ASP A 35 4.83 -0.99 0.39
CA ASP A 35 3.62 -1.59 -0.14
C ASP A 35 3.84 -1.96 -1.62
N ILE A 36 2.97 -2.78 -2.18
CA ILE A 36 3.13 -3.30 -3.55
C ILE A 36 3.11 -2.14 -4.54
N GLY A 37 4.22 -2.02 -5.26
CA GLY A 37 4.45 -1.02 -6.28
C GLY A 37 3.73 -1.35 -7.58
N ALA A 38 2.41 -1.20 -7.60
CA ALA A 38 1.58 -1.47 -8.76
C ALA A 38 0.56 -0.36 -9.01
N SER A 39 0.12 -0.24 -10.26
CA SER A 39 -1.09 0.49 -10.60
C SER A 39 -2.33 -0.28 -10.12
N SER A 40 -3.35 0.48 -9.73
CA SER A 40 -4.70 -0.03 -9.48
C SER A 40 -5.38 -0.58 -10.74
N LYS A 41 -4.86 -0.25 -11.93
CA LYS A 41 -5.34 -0.77 -13.21
C LYS A 41 -4.41 -1.89 -13.68
N CYS A 42 -4.92 -3.12 -13.69
CA CYS A 42 -4.18 -4.32 -14.11
C CYS A 42 -3.43 -4.15 -15.46
N ARG A 43 -4.06 -3.51 -16.45
CA ARG A 43 -3.45 -3.27 -17.77
C ARG A 43 -2.17 -2.43 -17.73
N GLU A 44 -2.07 -1.51 -16.77
CA GLU A 44 -0.88 -0.66 -16.61
C GLU A 44 0.28 -1.41 -15.96
N ASN A 45 0.02 -2.58 -15.36
CA ASN A 45 1.07 -3.38 -14.73
C ASN A 45 1.86 -4.20 -15.77
N LEU A 46 1.24 -4.63 -16.88
CA LEU A 46 1.69 -5.62 -17.90
C LEU A 46 3.13 -5.53 -18.48
N ASN A 47 3.89 -4.49 -18.17
CA ASN A 47 5.29 -4.32 -18.59
C ASN A 47 6.30 -4.68 -17.48
N HIS A 48 5.86 -5.32 -16.40
CA HIS A 48 6.67 -5.75 -15.28
C HIS A 48 7.29 -7.14 -15.48
N PRO A 49 8.53 -7.38 -15.00
CA PRO A 49 9.20 -8.68 -15.15
C PRO A 49 8.45 -9.90 -14.59
N ILE A 50 7.49 -9.66 -13.68
CA ILE A 50 6.75 -10.71 -12.94
C ILE A 50 5.23 -10.47 -12.92
N ASP A 51 4.66 -9.79 -13.91
CA ASP A 51 3.23 -9.43 -13.88
C ASP A 51 2.28 -10.59 -13.81
N THR A 52 2.50 -11.63 -14.60
CA THR A 52 1.62 -12.79 -14.62
C THR A 52 1.53 -13.41 -13.23
N PHE A 53 2.65 -13.44 -12.50
CA PHE A 53 2.71 -13.91 -11.13
C PHE A 53 1.96 -12.96 -10.18
N ARG A 54 2.20 -11.64 -10.26
CA ARG A 54 1.50 -10.63 -9.45
C ARG A 54 -0.01 -10.68 -9.67
N CYS A 55 -0.47 -10.74 -10.92
CA CYS A 55 -1.88 -10.86 -11.28
C CYS A 55 -2.50 -12.16 -10.72
N THR A 56 -1.77 -13.27 -10.77
CA THR A 56 -2.24 -14.56 -10.24
C THR A 56 -2.41 -14.51 -8.72
N ILE A 57 -1.41 -14.01 -7.99
CA ILE A 57 -1.52 -13.80 -6.54
C ILE A 57 -2.69 -12.88 -6.22
N LEU A 58 -2.87 -11.81 -6.98
CA LEU A 58 -3.91 -10.84 -6.71
C LEU A 58 -5.31 -11.43 -6.82
N VAL A 59 -5.56 -12.19 -7.88
CA VAL A 59 -6.85 -12.85 -8.11
C VAL A 59 -7.08 -13.94 -7.08
N MET A 60 -6.09 -14.78 -6.80
CA MET A 60 -6.27 -15.93 -5.92
C MET A 60 -6.31 -15.55 -4.43
N HIS A 61 -5.53 -14.55 -4.02
CA HIS A 61 -5.40 -14.16 -2.61
C HIS A 61 -6.14 -12.86 -2.29
N GLY A 62 -5.95 -11.82 -3.10
CA GLY A 62 -6.49 -10.48 -2.83
C GLY A 62 -8.01 -10.38 -2.98
N VAL A 63 -8.57 -10.91 -4.08
CA VAL A 63 -10.03 -10.89 -4.32
C VAL A 63 -10.76 -11.84 -3.37
N THR A 64 -10.21 -13.03 -3.13
CA THR A 64 -10.81 -14.04 -2.24
C THR A 64 -10.85 -13.57 -0.78
N ALA A 65 -9.79 -12.91 -0.29
CA ALA A 65 -9.76 -12.34 1.06
C ALA A 65 -10.70 -11.13 1.22
N SER A 66 -10.85 -10.30 0.19
CA SER A 66 -11.75 -9.13 0.21
C SER A 66 -13.24 -9.50 0.08
N LEU A 67 -13.57 -10.66 -0.49
CA LEU A 67 -14.95 -11.15 -0.57
C LEU A 67 -15.43 -11.86 0.70
N THR A 68 -14.50 -12.42 1.48
CA THR A 68 -14.82 -13.22 2.69
C THR A 68 -14.83 -12.40 3.96
N LEU A 69 -14.07 -11.32 4.00
CA LEU A 69 -14.08 -10.33 5.06
C LEU A 69 -14.84 -9.13 4.48
N ASP A 70 -15.86 -8.61 5.17
CA ASP A 70 -16.60 -7.37 4.83
C ASP A 70 -15.65 -6.15 4.84
N ARG A 71 -14.71 -6.15 3.91
CA ARG A 71 -13.62 -5.18 3.76
C ARG A 71 -14.07 -4.11 2.79
N SER A 72 -13.40 -2.97 2.83
CA SER A 72 -13.66 -1.83 1.95
C SER A 72 -13.49 -2.08 0.44
N GLY A 73 -13.33 -3.33 -0.01
CA GLY A 73 -13.10 -3.70 -1.42
C GLY A 73 -11.70 -3.34 -1.94
N VAL A 74 -10.86 -2.80 -1.07
CA VAL A 74 -9.50 -2.37 -1.36
C VAL A 74 -8.60 -3.62 -1.26
N GLY A 75 -8.48 -4.38 -2.35
CA GLY A 75 -7.60 -5.56 -2.40
C GLY A 75 -6.11 -5.21 -2.34
N MET A 76 -5.24 -6.22 -2.42
CA MET A 76 -3.76 -6.09 -2.42
C MET A 76 -3.16 -5.20 -3.53
N MET A 77 -3.96 -4.68 -4.47
CA MET A 77 -3.53 -3.68 -5.46
C MET A 77 -4.52 -2.52 -5.45
N TRP A 78 -4.64 -1.87 -4.30
CA TRP A 78 -5.22 -0.53 -4.21
C TRP A 78 -4.48 0.50 -5.07
N GLY A 79 -3.20 0.22 -5.32
CA GLY A 79 -2.34 0.92 -6.24
C GLY A 79 -1.69 2.16 -5.63
N GLU A 80 -0.52 2.52 -6.17
CA GLU A 80 0.33 3.59 -5.62
C GLU A 80 -0.40 4.93 -5.49
N GLY A 81 -1.28 5.25 -6.45
CA GLY A 81 -2.11 6.45 -6.38
C GLY A 81 -3.06 6.48 -5.17
N ALA A 82 -3.67 5.34 -4.84
CA ALA A 82 -4.55 5.24 -3.67
C ALA A 82 -3.74 5.26 -2.37
N VAL A 83 -2.57 4.59 -2.34
CA VAL A 83 -1.62 4.66 -1.22
C VAL A 83 -1.27 6.12 -0.93
N SER A 84 -0.79 6.84 -1.95
CA SER A 84 -0.35 8.22 -1.82
C SER A 84 -1.49 9.16 -1.40
N GLN A 85 -2.70 8.98 -1.93
CA GLN A 85 -3.87 9.76 -1.50
C GLN A 85 -4.24 9.49 -0.04
N MET A 86 -4.21 8.22 0.39
CA MET A 86 -4.56 7.86 1.76
C MET A 86 -3.50 8.31 2.77
N LEU A 87 -2.21 8.25 2.40
CA LEU A 87 -1.11 8.77 3.21
C LEU A 87 -1.17 10.30 3.31
N ALA A 88 -1.39 11.00 2.19
CA ALA A 88 -1.57 12.45 2.19
C ALA A 88 -2.81 12.89 3.00
N GLY A 89 -3.89 12.11 2.95
CA GLY A 89 -5.11 12.35 3.72
C GLY A 89 -4.97 12.09 5.22
N ALA A 90 -3.96 11.33 5.66
CA ALA A 90 -3.72 10.98 7.06
C ALA A 90 -3.00 12.08 7.87
N VAL A 91 -2.92 13.31 7.35
CA VAL A 91 -2.24 14.47 7.97
C VAL A 91 -0.71 14.33 7.99
N LEU A 92 -0.14 13.46 7.16
CA LEU A 92 1.30 13.38 6.99
C LEU A 92 1.75 14.51 6.05
N SER A 93 2.47 15.49 6.60
CA SER A 93 2.78 16.78 5.96
C SER A 93 3.60 16.67 4.67
N SER A 94 4.40 15.63 4.55
CA SER A 94 5.31 15.39 3.43
C SER A 94 5.27 13.90 3.13
N LEU A 95 5.11 13.54 1.86
CA LEU A 95 5.18 12.14 1.42
C LEU A 95 6.25 12.04 0.34
N GLU A 96 7.26 11.21 0.57
CA GLU A 96 8.28 10.86 -0.39
C GLU A 96 8.13 9.40 -0.81
N GLU A 97 7.87 9.17 -2.10
CA GLU A 97 7.93 7.82 -2.70
C GLU A 97 9.34 7.56 -3.25
N ARG A 98 9.90 6.39 -2.92
CA ARG A 98 11.18 5.91 -3.42
C ARG A 98 11.07 4.52 -4.02
N ARG A 99 11.73 4.33 -5.16
CA ARG A 99 11.98 3.02 -5.76
C ARG A 99 13.40 2.58 -5.50
N LEU A 100 13.54 1.38 -4.97
CA LEU A 100 14.84 0.80 -4.67
C LEU A 100 15.28 -0.07 -5.86
N PRO A 101 16.48 0.12 -6.43
CA PRO A 101 16.90 -0.61 -7.64
C PRO A 101 16.92 -2.14 -7.49
N HIS A 102 17.01 -2.65 -6.27
CA HIS A 102 17.02 -4.08 -5.95
C HIS A 102 15.61 -4.64 -5.65
N ASP A 103 14.64 -3.75 -5.47
CA ASP A 103 13.27 -4.10 -5.11
C ASP A 103 12.37 -3.79 -6.29
N LEU A 104 12.23 -4.80 -7.13
CA LEU A 104 11.36 -4.73 -8.28
C LEU A 104 9.87 -4.84 -7.90
N GLN A 105 9.51 -5.16 -6.67
CA GLN A 105 8.11 -5.41 -6.33
C GLN A 105 7.43 -4.21 -5.67
N ASP A 106 8.13 -3.56 -4.75
CA ASP A 106 7.51 -2.67 -3.78
C ASP A 106 7.91 -1.20 -4.00
N ALA A 107 7.03 -0.30 -3.56
CA ALA A 107 7.31 1.11 -3.41
C ALA A 107 7.59 1.40 -1.93
N CYS A 108 8.58 2.26 -1.66
CA CYS A 108 8.88 2.71 -0.30
C CYS A 108 8.34 4.13 -0.10
N TYR A 109 7.56 4.34 0.94
CA TYR A 109 6.97 5.63 1.29
C TYR A 109 7.54 6.11 2.61
N VAL A 110 8.01 7.36 2.63
CA VAL A 110 8.49 8.04 3.82
C VAL A 110 7.60 9.25 4.06
N ALA A 111 7.08 9.38 5.28
CA ALA A 111 6.15 10.45 5.63
C ALA A 111 6.36 10.99 7.04
#